data_AF-A0A1H9C911-F1
#
_entry.id   AF-A0A1H9C911-F1
#
_cell.length_a   1.000
_cell.length_b   1.000
_cell.length_c   1.000
_cell.angle_alpha   90.00
_cell.angle_beta   90.00
_cell.angle_gamma   90.00
#
_symmetry.space_group_name_H-M   'P 1'
#
loop_
_entity.id
_entity.type
_entity.pdbx_description
1 polymer ?
#
loop_
_entity_poly.entity_id
_entity_poly.type
_entity_poly.pdbx_seq_one_letter_code
_entity_poly.pdbx_strand_id
1 'polypeptide(L)'
;MKFHVQQALRALMLLAFSAMIANLHWTGELTKFINPKYEGLSQTAAALFFILFLVQSTTVISFSKTSHPYHPIGQACCSNHDHVHAPSTRKKWLAYLIIITPIMTGFFVPAKILDAAIADKKGGAFMITQQNQSSKIEDYLTSNEMIDENIYDEHDADPRLLEEKQEMTKKQYEQLKQRLSQQPMLKMTDEDYTIYYEEINQNLSNYLGKKIQIKGFVLKEESFTEQQLVISRFLITHCVADASIVGFLTEFPEAPTLTEDTWLEVVGTIGQTTYGGASLPVIHIDNWVTIELPESPYLYPINVRMSF
;
A
#
# COMPACT_ATOMS: atom_id res chain seq x y z
N MET A 1 9.29 -46.76 -4.10
CA MET A 1 8.98 -45.32 -4.00
C MET A 1 9.57 -44.64 -5.24
N LYS A 2 8.77 -43.96 -6.06
CA LYS A 2 9.29 -43.13 -7.15
C LYS A 2 9.22 -41.67 -6.69
N PHE A 3 10.36 -41.01 -6.54
CA PHE A 3 10.42 -39.62 -6.13
C PHE A 3 10.29 -38.70 -7.35
N HIS A 4 9.26 -37.87 -7.37
CA HIS A 4 9.03 -36.93 -8.46
C HIS A 4 9.67 -35.56 -8.14
N VAL A 5 10.92 -35.37 -8.56
CA VAL A 5 11.71 -34.14 -8.30
C VAL A 5 10.95 -32.85 -8.67
N GLN A 6 10.18 -32.84 -9.76
CA GLN A 6 9.39 -31.68 -10.18
C GLN A 6 8.26 -31.33 -9.20
N GLN A 7 7.62 -32.33 -8.60
CA GLN A 7 6.56 -32.12 -7.62
C GLN A 7 7.15 -31.66 -6.28
N ALA A 8 8.31 -32.18 -5.91
CA ALA A 8 9.05 -31.74 -4.74
C ALA A 8 9.48 -30.27 -4.85
N LEU A 9 9.97 -29.83 -6.01
CA LEU A 9 10.33 -28.43 -6.24
C LEU A 9 9.11 -27.50 -6.11
N ARG A 10 7.95 -27.90 -6.63
CA ARG A 10 6.70 -27.13 -6.49
C ARG A 10 6.23 -27.04 -5.05
N ALA A 11 6.27 -28.14 -4.31
CA ALA A 11 5.95 -28.16 -2.89
C ALA A 11 6.90 -27.23 -2.11
N LEU A 12 8.21 -27.29 -2.40
CA LEU A 12 9.21 -26.42 -1.78
C LEU A 12 8.91 -24.93 -2.02
N MET A 13 8.53 -24.55 -3.25
CA MET A 13 8.18 -23.16 -3.56
C MET A 13 6.92 -22.68 -2.80
N LEU A 14 5.88 -23.51 -2.70
CA LEU A 14 4.67 -23.18 -1.94
C LEU A 14 4.96 -23.00 -0.46
N LEU A 15 5.77 -23.90 0.11
CA LEU A 15 6.25 -23.77 1.48
C LEU A 15 7.08 -22.50 1.68
N ALA A 16 7.96 -22.17 0.72
CA ALA A 16 8.80 -20.98 0.80
C ALA A 16 7.97 -19.69 0.76
N PHE A 17 6.95 -19.58 -0.09
CA PHE A 17 6.03 -18.44 -0.08
C PHE A 17 5.24 -18.33 1.23
N SER A 18 4.69 -19.45 1.70
CA SER A 18 3.96 -19.48 2.97
C SER A 18 4.85 -19.04 4.14
N ALA A 19 6.07 -19.59 4.22
CA ALA A 19 7.05 -19.23 5.24
C ALA A 19 7.52 -17.77 5.12
N MET A 20 7.72 -17.26 3.91
CA MET A 20 8.09 -15.86 3.67
C MET A 20 7.01 -14.92 4.18
N ILE A 21 5.75 -15.14 3.80
CA ILE A 21 4.62 -14.31 4.24
C ILE A 21 4.45 -14.42 5.75
N ALA A 22 4.49 -15.63 6.31
CA ALA A 22 4.41 -15.82 7.76
C ALA A 22 5.54 -15.11 8.53
N ASN A 23 6.76 -15.10 7.99
CA ASN A 23 7.89 -14.36 8.57
C ASN A 23 7.65 -12.84 8.57
N LEU A 24 7.09 -12.29 7.49
CA LEU A 24 6.72 -10.86 7.40
C LEU A 24 5.63 -10.46 8.41
N HIS A 25 4.66 -11.35 8.67
CA HIS A 25 3.66 -11.14 9.73
C HIS A 25 4.28 -11.21 11.12
N TRP A 26 5.14 -12.21 11.37
CA TRP A 26 5.78 -12.39 12.67
C TRP A 26 6.69 -11.22 13.05
N THR A 27 7.42 -10.68 12.08
CA THR A 27 8.35 -9.55 12.28
C THR A 27 7.63 -8.20 12.33
N GLY A 28 6.34 -8.15 12.00
CA GLY A 28 5.57 -6.89 11.89
C GLY A 28 6.00 -6.03 10.69
N GLU A 29 6.89 -6.52 9.83
CA GLU A 29 7.41 -5.76 8.69
C GLU A 29 6.45 -5.72 7.51
N LEU A 30 5.37 -6.51 7.55
CA LEU A 30 4.36 -6.52 6.51
C LEU A 30 3.75 -5.12 6.24
N THR A 31 3.53 -4.34 7.29
CA THR A 31 2.97 -2.97 7.19
C THR A 31 3.91 -2.01 6.44
N LYS A 32 5.19 -2.36 6.30
CA LYS A 32 6.15 -1.66 5.44
C LYS A 32 5.90 -1.88 3.94
N PHE A 33 5.09 -2.87 3.57
CA PHE A 33 4.82 -3.24 2.18
C PHE A 33 3.36 -3.06 1.75
N ILE A 34 2.42 -3.26 2.68
CA ILE A 34 0.98 -3.26 2.42
C ILE A 34 0.24 -2.42 3.45
N ASN A 35 -0.91 -1.87 3.06
CA ASN A 35 -1.81 -1.22 3.99
C ASN A 35 -2.30 -2.24 5.05
N PRO A 36 -2.22 -1.93 6.36
CA PRO A 36 -2.67 -2.81 7.46
C PRO A 36 -4.08 -3.37 7.29
N LYS A 37 -4.96 -2.67 6.55
CA LYS A 37 -6.30 -3.16 6.17
C LYS A 37 -6.26 -4.54 5.49
N TYR A 38 -5.23 -4.83 4.71
CA TYR A 38 -5.10 -6.08 3.95
C TYR A 38 -4.29 -7.16 4.67
N GLU A 39 -3.93 -6.94 5.94
CA GLU A 39 -3.20 -7.91 6.75
C GLU A 39 -3.93 -9.25 6.82
N GLY A 40 -5.25 -9.25 7.08
CA GLY A 40 -6.06 -10.47 7.15
C GLY A 40 -6.11 -11.26 5.83
N LEU A 41 -6.18 -10.56 4.69
CA LEU A 41 -6.12 -11.21 3.36
C LEU A 41 -4.75 -11.87 3.15
N SER A 42 -3.68 -11.21 3.57
CA SER A 42 -2.32 -11.75 3.49
C SER A 42 -2.14 -12.99 4.37
N GLN A 43 -2.71 -13.02 5.58
CA GLN A 43 -2.71 -14.20 6.45
C GLN A 43 -3.46 -15.38 5.81
N THR A 44 -4.62 -15.09 5.20
CA THR A 44 -5.41 -16.09 4.49
C THR A 44 -4.62 -16.68 3.32
N ALA A 45 -3.89 -15.85 2.56
CA ALA A 45 -3.02 -16.31 1.49
C ALA A 45 -1.88 -17.22 2.01
N ALA A 46 -1.25 -16.86 3.13
CA ALA A 46 -0.21 -17.69 3.76
C ALA A 46 -0.74 -19.07 4.16
N ALA A 47 -1.94 -19.12 4.75
CA ALA A 47 -2.62 -20.36 5.13
C ALA A 47 -3.00 -21.20 3.89
N LEU A 48 -3.52 -20.57 2.85
CA LEU A 48 -3.86 -21.23 1.59
C LEU A 48 -2.62 -21.86 0.94
N PHE A 49 -1.50 -21.15 0.86
CA PHE A 49 -0.25 -21.71 0.33
C PHE A 49 0.25 -22.89 1.17
N PHE A 50 0.08 -22.83 2.50
CA PHE A 50 0.42 -23.93 3.38
C PHE A 50 -0.44 -25.18 3.13
N ILE A 51 -1.76 -25.01 2.97
CA ILE A 51 -2.68 -26.10 2.65
C ILE A 51 -2.34 -26.73 1.30
N LEU A 52 -2.08 -25.91 0.27
CA LEU A 52 -1.66 -26.39 -1.04
C LEU A 52 -0.33 -27.14 -0.97
N PHE A 53 0.61 -26.70 -0.13
CA PHE A 53 1.85 -27.42 0.15
C PHE A 53 1.58 -28.81 0.73
N LEU A 54 0.70 -28.95 1.73
CA LEU A 54 0.36 -30.25 2.33
C LEU A 54 -0.23 -31.20 1.27
N VAL A 55 -1.18 -30.72 0.48
CA VAL A 55 -1.79 -31.52 -0.61
C VAL A 55 -0.74 -31.95 -1.63
N GLN A 56 0.11 -31.03 -2.09
CA GLN A 56 1.17 -31.33 -3.07
C GLN A 56 2.20 -32.32 -2.51
N SER A 57 2.51 -32.25 -1.21
CA SER A 57 3.46 -33.13 -0.52
C SER A 57 2.98 -34.59 -0.48
N THR A 58 1.66 -34.83 -0.38
CA THR A 58 1.11 -36.20 -0.47
C THR A 58 1.37 -36.85 -1.83
N THR A 59 1.46 -36.05 -2.90
CA THR A 59 1.67 -36.54 -4.26
C THR A 59 3.15 -36.81 -4.56
N VAL A 60 4.08 -36.13 -3.86
CA VAL A 60 5.54 -36.32 -4.03
C VAL A 60 5.95 -37.76 -3.72
N ILE A 61 5.27 -38.39 -2.77
CA ILE A 61 5.47 -39.79 -2.37
C ILE A 61 4.32 -40.60 -2.94
N SER A 62 4.36 -40.89 -4.24
CA SER A 62 3.42 -41.86 -4.82
C SER A 62 3.73 -43.25 -4.26
N PHE A 63 2.91 -43.69 -3.28
CA PHE A 63 2.80 -45.09 -2.94
C PHE A 63 2.19 -45.79 -4.15
N SER A 64 3.03 -46.56 -4.84
CA SER A 64 2.64 -47.36 -5.98
C SER A 64 1.54 -48.32 -5.54
N LYS A 65 0.27 -48.01 -5.77
CA LYS A 65 -0.78 -49.02 -5.68
C LYS A 65 -0.54 -50.00 -6.83
N THR A 66 -0.47 -51.26 -6.43
CA THR A 66 -0.14 -52.45 -7.21
C THR A 66 -1.03 -52.56 -8.44
N SER A 67 -0.39 -52.95 -9.54
CA SER A 67 -0.98 -53.44 -10.79
C SER A 67 -2.08 -54.48 -10.56
N HIS A 68 -3.20 -54.35 -11.29
CA HIS A 68 -3.98 -55.53 -11.70
C HIS A 68 -4.24 -55.52 -13.22
N PRO A 69 -4.24 -56.70 -13.87
CA PRO A 69 -4.36 -56.86 -15.32
C PRO A 69 -5.82 -57.04 -15.80
N TYR A 70 -6.13 -56.56 -17.03
CA TYR A 70 -7.00 -57.16 -18.09
C TYR A 70 -8.40 -57.70 -17.66
N HIS A 71 -9.61 -57.36 -18.17
CA HIS A 71 -10.18 -56.82 -19.44
C HIS A 71 -11.74 -56.72 -19.30
N PRO A 72 -12.56 -56.53 -20.35
CA PRO A 72 -12.89 -55.33 -21.16
C PRO A 72 -14.40 -54.96 -21.05
N ILE A 73 -14.88 -54.10 -21.95
CA ILE A 73 -16.28 -53.82 -22.36
C ILE A 73 -16.84 -52.46 -21.91
N GLY A 74 -16.95 -51.54 -22.88
CA GLY A 74 -18.19 -50.82 -23.12
C GLY A 74 -18.26 -49.34 -22.76
N GLN A 75 -18.39 -48.52 -23.81
CA GLN A 75 -19.07 -47.21 -23.87
C GLN A 75 -18.32 -45.92 -23.46
N ALA A 76 -17.75 -45.31 -24.52
CA ALA A 76 -17.96 -43.95 -24.99
C ALA A 76 -17.98 -42.80 -23.98
N CYS A 77 -17.00 -41.88 -24.11
CA CYS A 77 -17.24 -40.43 -24.21
C CYS A 77 -15.93 -39.68 -24.59
N CYS A 78 -16.00 -38.93 -25.69
CA CYS A 78 -15.22 -37.72 -26.02
C CYS A 78 -13.68 -37.82 -26.14
N SER A 79 -13.21 -38.23 -27.31
CA SER A 79 -11.82 -38.01 -27.76
C SER A 79 -11.72 -36.69 -28.53
N ASN A 80 -11.49 -35.58 -27.82
CA ASN A 80 -10.83 -34.40 -28.40
C ASN A 80 -9.91 -33.78 -27.33
N HIS A 81 -8.86 -34.52 -26.95
CA HIS A 81 -7.74 -33.95 -26.22
C HIS A 81 -6.79 -33.34 -27.23
N ASP A 82 -6.98 -32.04 -27.48
CA ASP A 82 -5.95 -31.21 -28.10
C ASP A 82 -4.66 -31.35 -27.30
N HIS A 83 -3.64 -31.87 -27.97
CA HIS A 83 -2.29 -31.92 -27.46
C HIS A 83 -1.74 -30.49 -27.41
N VAL A 84 -2.02 -29.78 -26.32
CA VAL A 84 -1.29 -28.55 -25.98
C VAL A 84 0.19 -28.93 -25.87
N HIS A 85 0.97 -28.48 -26.85
CA HIS A 85 2.39 -28.75 -26.99
C HIS A 85 3.12 -28.63 -25.66
N ALA A 86 3.77 -29.72 -25.24
CA ALA A 86 4.62 -29.72 -24.06
C ALA A 86 5.67 -28.59 -24.18
N PRO A 87 5.72 -27.62 -23.26
CA PRO A 87 6.65 -26.51 -23.39
C PRO A 87 8.09 -27.03 -23.32
N SER A 88 8.92 -26.57 -24.26
CA SER A 88 10.37 -26.81 -24.29
C SER A 88 11.00 -26.61 -22.90
N THR A 89 12.00 -27.43 -22.56
CA THR A 89 12.72 -27.42 -21.28
C THR A 89 13.26 -26.04 -20.88
N ARG A 90 13.57 -25.15 -21.85
CA ARG A 90 13.98 -23.77 -21.59
C ARG A 90 12.85 -22.88 -21.06
N LYS A 91 11.63 -23.02 -21.59
CA LYS A 91 10.46 -22.23 -21.14
C LYS A 91 10.06 -22.59 -19.70
N LYS A 92 10.24 -23.86 -19.31
CA LYS A 92 10.00 -24.33 -17.94
C LYS A 92 10.98 -23.71 -16.94
N TRP A 93 12.28 -23.66 -17.28
CA TRP A 93 13.29 -23.00 -16.45
C TRP A 93 13.02 -21.50 -16.25
N LEU A 94 12.62 -20.80 -17.32
CA LEU A 94 12.23 -19.40 -17.23
C LEU A 94 11.07 -19.16 -16.27
N ALA A 95 10.04 -20.02 -16.30
CA ALA A 95 8.90 -19.92 -15.38
C ALA A 95 9.30 -20.14 -13.90
N TYR A 96 10.17 -21.11 -13.61
CA TYR A 96 10.67 -21.30 -12.25
C TYR A 96 11.52 -20.12 -11.78
N LEU A 97 12.34 -19.53 -12.67
CA LEU A 97 13.15 -18.36 -12.34
C LEU A 97 12.29 -17.15 -11.94
N ILE A 98 11.18 -16.90 -12.67
CA ILE A 98 10.24 -15.81 -12.36
C ILE A 98 9.63 -15.99 -10.95
N ILE A 99 9.37 -17.22 -10.53
CA ILE A 99 8.74 -17.52 -9.22
C ILE A 99 9.77 -17.53 -8.08
N ILE A 100 10.97 -18.04 -8.32
CA ILE A 100 12.04 -18.10 -7.32
C ILE A 100 12.58 -16.71 -6.99
N THR A 101 12.61 -15.80 -7.97
CA THR A 101 13.12 -14.43 -7.77
C THR A 101 12.43 -13.70 -6.61
N PRO A 102 11.09 -13.56 -6.55
CA PRO A 102 10.42 -12.88 -5.44
C PRO A 102 10.61 -13.58 -4.09
N ILE A 103 10.70 -14.92 -4.06
CA ILE A 103 11.00 -15.67 -2.82
C ILE A 103 12.40 -15.31 -2.32
N MET A 104 13.39 -15.37 -3.22
CA MET A 104 14.77 -15.02 -2.88
C MET A 104 14.87 -13.58 -2.40
N THR A 105 14.22 -12.63 -3.09
CA THR A 105 14.24 -11.24 -2.62
C THR A 105 13.56 -11.08 -1.27
N GLY A 106 12.43 -11.77 -1.02
CA GLY A 106 11.71 -11.66 0.24
C GLY A 106 12.46 -12.21 1.46
N PHE A 107 13.38 -13.17 1.28
CA PHE A 107 14.20 -13.69 2.38
C PHE A 107 15.54 -12.96 2.54
N PHE A 108 16.14 -12.48 1.46
CA PHE A 108 17.50 -11.92 1.48
C PHE A 108 17.55 -10.39 1.50
N VAL A 109 16.49 -9.71 1.07
CA VAL A 109 16.45 -8.24 1.04
C VAL A 109 15.76 -7.75 2.31
N PRO A 110 16.42 -6.89 3.12
CA PRO A 110 15.80 -6.36 4.33
C PRO A 110 14.61 -5.47 3.98
N ALA A 111 13.58 -5.49 4.82
CA ALA A 111 12.42 -4.62 4.64
C ALA A 111 12.79 -3.16 4.90
N LYS A 112 13.03 -2.41 3.81
CA LYS A 112 13.29 -0.97 3.82
C LYS A 112 12.00 -0.20 3.57
N ILE A 113 11.82 0.92 4.27
CA ILE A 113 10.76 1.89 3.98
C ILE A 113 11.09 2.72 2.72
N LEU A 114 10.07 3.34 2.15
CA LEU A 114 10.24 4.30 1.06
C LEU A 114 10.98 5.56 1.55
N ASP A 115 11.95 6.03 0.77
CA ASP A 115 12.86 7.13 1.08
C ASP A 115 12.74 8.29 0.07
N ALA A 116 13.44 9.40 0.32
CA ALA A 116 13.48 10.59 -0.52
C ALA A 116 13.97 10.27 -1.95
N ALA A 117 14.91 9.35 -2.10
CA ALA A 117 15.39 8.93 -3.43
C ALA A 117 14.29 8.21 -4.25
N ILE A 118 13.41 7.44 -3.62
CA ILE A 118 12.24 6.87 -4.29
C ILE A 118 11.19 7.95 -4.57
N ALA A 119 11.06 8.94 -3.68
CA ALA A 119 10.15 10.06 -3.87
C ALA A 119 10.52 10.90 -5.09
N ASP A 120 11.79 11.28 -5.22
CA ASP A 120 12.35 12.01 -6.38
C ASP A 120 12.10 11.24 -7.68
N LYS A 121 12.42 9.93 -7.72
CA LYS A 121 12.17 9.07 -8.89
C LYS A 121 10.69 8.92 -9.25
N LYS A 122 9.78 9.15 -8.31
CA LYS A 122 8.32 9.15 -8.54
C LYS A 122 7.78 10.53 -8.93
N GLY A 123 8.66 11.54 -9.08
CA GLY A 123 8.30 12.91 -9.43
C GLY A 123 7.77 13.70 -8.23
N GLY A 124 8.42 13.60 -7.07
CA GLY A 124 8.01 14.28 -5.83
C GLY A 124 7.67 15.76 -6.01
N ALA A 125 8.61 16.54 -6.57
CA ALA A 125 8.37 17.94 -6.94
C ALA A 125 7.14 18.13 -7.81
N PHE A 126 6.93 17.30 -8.83
CA PHE A 126 5.79 17.41 -9.75
C PHE A 126 4.46 17.14 -9.03
N MET A 127 4.41 16.09 -8.20
CA MET A 127 3.19 15.72 -7.45
C MET A 127 2.78 16.78 -6.43
N ILE A 128 3.74 17.49 -5.84
CA ILE A 128 3.50 18.55 -4.85
C ILE A 128 3.14 19.88 -5.52
N THR A 129 3.60 20.12 -6.76
CA THR A 129 3.40 21.40 -7.45
C THR A 129 2.22 21.41 -8.42
N GLN A 130 1.73 20.24 -8.87
CA GLN A 130 0.59 20.11 -9.80
C GLN A 130 -0.74 19.70 -9.10
N GLN A 131 -0.94 20.11 -7.85
CA GLN A 131 -2.08 19.67 -7.01
C GLN A 131 -3.46 20.25 -7.37
N ASN A 132 -3.60 21.02 -8.46
CA ASN A 132 -4.90 21.50 -8.95
C ASN A 132 -5.67 20.44 -9.78
N GLN A 133 -5.16 19.21 -9.90
CA GLN A 133 -5.79 18.11 -10.63
C GLN A 133 -5.94 16.90 -9.69
N SER A 134 -7.17 16.39 -9.54
CA SER A 134 -7.65 15.27 -8.69
C SER A 134 -6.60 14.62 -7.77
N SER A 135 -6.75 14.80 -6.45
CA SER A 135 -5.88 14.14 -5.50
C SER A 135 -6.11 12.62 -5.56
N LYS A 136 -5.04 11.84 -5.34
CA LYS A 136 -5.14 10.38 -5.22
C LYS A 136 -6.08 9.95 -4.08
N ILE A 137 -6.27 10.83 -3.10
CA ILE A 137 -7.20 10.64 -1.99
C ILE A 137 -8.64 10.74 -2.51
N GLU A 138 -8.96 11.74 -3.33
CA GLU A 138 -10.27 11.89 -3.96
C GLU A 138 -10.57 10.72 -4.90
N ASP A 139 -9.60 10.30 -5.73
CA ASP A 139 -9.75 9.13 -6.59
C ASP A 139 -10.00 7.85 -5.76
N TYR A 140 -9.30 7.68 -4.63
CA TYR A 140 -9.52 6.55 -3.71
C TYR A 140 -10.92 6.59 -3.09
N LEU A 141 -11.36 7.76 -2.60
CA LEU A 141 -12.70 7.96 -2.03
C LEU A 141 -13.76 7.65 -3.10
N THR A 142 -13.64 8.22 -4.30
CA THR A 142 -14.55 8.03 -5.44
C THR A 142 -14.56 6.59 -5.95
N SER A 143 -13.40 5.91 -5.98
CA SER A 143 -13.34 4.50 -6.41
C SER A 143 -14.08 3.57 -5.43
N ASN A 144 -14.11 3.93 -4.15
CA ASN A 144 -14.94 3.25 -3.15
C ASN A 144 -16.41 3.68 -3.24
N GLU A 145 -16.75 4.81 -3.89
CA GLU A 145 -18.14 5.16 -4.24
C GLU A 145 -18.72 4.26 -5.34
N MET A 146 -17.87 3.72 -6.23
CA MET A 146 -18.31 2.90 -7.38
C MET A 146 -18.42 1.40 -7.10
N ILE A 147 -18.40 0.96 -5.83
CA ILE A 147 -18.96 -0.36 -5.49
C ILE A 147 -20.49 -0.21 -5.54
N ASP A 148 -20.98 -0.07 -6.78
CA ASP A 148 -22.37 0.05 -7.14
C ASP A 148 -23.07 -1.29 -6.89
N GLU A 149 -23.99 -1.23 -5.93
CA GLU A 149 -24.92 -2.24 -5.48
C GLU A 149 -25.98 -2.53 -6.55
N ASN A 150 -25.58 -2.75 -7.81
CA ASN A 150 -26.46 -3.23 -8.88
C ASN A 150 -26.54 -4.77 -8.88
N ILE A 151 -26.63 -5.36 -7.70
CA ILE A 151 -27.22 -6.68 -7.50
C ILE A 151 -28.44 -6.47 -6.61
N TYR A 152 -29.58 -6.18 -7.23
CA TYR A 152 -30.87 -6.49 -6.65
C TYR A 152 -30.94 -8.01 -6.46
N ASP A 153 -30.50 -8.48 -5.29
CA ASP A 153 -30.93 -9.76 -4.76
C ASP A 153 -31.62 -9.48 -3.43
N GLU A 154 -32.92 -9.79 -3.41
CA GLU A 154 -33.83 -9.61 -2.30
C GLU A 154 -33.54 -10.67 -1.23
N HIS A 155 -32.35 -10.60 -0.62
CA HIS A 155 -31.98 -11.41 0.52
C HIS A 155 -31.38 -10.52 1.59
N ASP A 156 -32.00 -10.53 2.77
CA ASP A 156 -31.51 -9.87 3.98
C ASP A 156 -30.00 -10.16 4.14
N ALA A 157 -29.21 -9.08 4.24
CA ALA A 157 -27.78 -9.18 4.44
C ALA A 157 -27.49 -10.07 5.66
N ASP A 158 -26.75 -11.17 5.45
CA ASP A 158 -26.32 -12.06 6.52
C ASP A 158 -25.57 -11.24 7.58
N PRO A 159 -26.09 -11.13 8.83
CA PRO A 159 -25.48 -10.33 9.88
C PRO A 159 -24.05 -10.75 10.23
N ARG A 160 -23.59 -11.90 9.73
CA ARG A 160 -22.25 -12.46 9.97
C ARG A 160 -21.19 -12.04 8.94
N LEU A 161 -21.57 -11.29 7.89
CA LEU A 161 -20.64 -10.68 6.92
C LEU A 161 -20.32 -9.22 7.23
N LEU A 162 -20.88 -8.67 8.31
CA LEU A 162 -20.51 -7.37 8.86
C LEU A 162 -19.25 -7.54 9.73
N GLU A 163 -18.10 -7.84 9.10
CA GLU A 163 -16.83 -7.68 9.80
C GLU A 163 -16.59 -6.18 10.06
N GLU A 164 -16.87 -5.83 11.31
CA GLU A 164 -16.73 -4.55 11.95
C GLU A 164 -15.28 -4.03 11.90
N LYS A 165 -14.95 -3.12 10.95
CA LYS A 165 -13.89 -2.11 11.17
C LYS A 165 -13.92 -0.90 10.23
N GLN A 166 -14.15 0.28 10.83
CA GLN A 166 -13.79 1.64 10.35
C GLN A 166 -14.26 2.04 8.94
N GLU A 167 -15.57 2.04 8.71
CA GLU A 167 -16.16 2.80 7.61
C GLU A 167 -16.96 3.97 8.17
N MET A 168 -16.56 5.19 7.80
CA MET A 168 -17.22 6.41 8.25
C MET A 168 -18.34 6.79 7.27
N THR A 169 -19.52 7.18 7.74
CA THR A 169 -20.55 7.70 6.83
C THR A 169 -20.12 9.05 6.25
N LYS A 170 -20.59 9.41 5.05
CA LYS A 170 -20.33 10.75 4.46
C LYS A 170 -20.62 11.89 5.43
N LYS A 171 -21.75 11.81 6.14
CA LYS A 171 -22.14 12.82 7.13
C LYS A 171 -21.12 12.94 8.27
N GLN A 172 -20.63 11.81 8.79
CA GLN A 172 -19.60 11.80 9.82
C GLN A 172 -18.28 12.37 9.30
N TYR A 173 -17.94 12.09 8.04
CA TYR A 173 -16.74 12.63 7.38
C TYR A 173 -16.80 14.15 7.24
N GLU A 174 -17.93 14.70 6.78
CA GLU A 174 -18.13 16.15 6.71
C GLU A 174 -18.12 16.82 8.10
N GLN A 175 -18.72 16.17 9.10
CA GLN A 175 -18.65 16.65 10.48
C GLN A 175 -17.22 16.63 11.05
N LEU A 176 -16.42 15.63 10.69
CA LEU A 176 -15.02 15.55 11.06
C LEU A 176 -14.23 16.69 10.42
N LYS A 177 -14.37 16.91 9.10
CA LYS A 177 -13.77 18.05 8.39
C LYS A 177 -14.09 19.38 9.04
N GLN A 178 -15.37 19.61 9.35
CA GLN A 178 -15.80 20.85 10.00
C GLN A 178 -15.16 21.03 11.38
N ARG A 179 -15.06 19.96 12.18
CA ARG A 179 -14.43 20.02 13.51
C ARG A 179 -12.94 20.31 13.43
N LEU A 180 -12.25 19.64 12.49
CA LEU A 180 -10.81 19.77 12.29
C LEU A 180 -10.43 21.19 11.82
N SER A 181 -11.26 21.81 10.96
CA SER A 181 -11.00 23.16 10.44
C SER A 181 -11.15 24.28 11.49
N GLN A 182 -11.89 24.03 12.56
CA GLN A 182 -12.13 24.98 13.66
C GLN A 182 -11.03 24.97 14.73
N GLN A 183 -10.09 24.03 14.67
CA GLN A 183 -9.03 23.97 15.68
C GLN A 183 -8.09 25.19 15.56
N PRO A 184 -7.68 25.79 16.68
CA PRO A 184 -6.76 26.94 16.67
C PRO A 184 -5.35 26.57 16.20
N MET A 185 -4.96 25.31 16.39
CA MET A 185 -3.71 24.71 15.92
C MET A 185 -4.07 23.39 15.24
N LEU A 186 -3.67 23.26 13.98
CA LEU A 186 -3.97 22.09 13.16
C LEU A 186 -2.88 21.04 13.40
N LYS A 187 -3.16 20.10 14.28
CA LYS A 187 -2.23 19.00 14.58
C LYS A 187 -2.53 17.83 13.64
N MET A 188 -1.66 17.62 12.65
CA MET A 188 -1.81 16.54 11.67
C MET A 188 -1.28 15.24 12.26
N THR A 189 -2.16 14.48 12.93
CA THR A 189 -1.89 13.09 13.31
C THR A 189 -1.99 12.18 12.11
N ASP A 190 -1.56 10.93 12.24
CA ASP A 190 -1.53 9.95 11.15
C ASP A 190 -2.93 9.69 10.56
N GLU A 191 -3.96 9.77 11.40
CA GLU A 191 -5.36 9.58 11.01
C GLU A 191 -5.95 10.79 10.28
N ASP A 192 -5.64 11.99 10.75
CA ASP A 192 -6.23 13.23 10.22
C ASP A 192 -5.36 13.87 9.11
N TYR A 193 -4.14 13.36 8.89
CA TYR A 193 -3.18 13.96 7.96
C TYR A 193 -3.76 14.13 6.56
N THR A 194 -4.37 13.08 6.01
CA THR A 194 -4.89 13.10 4.64
C THR A 194 -6.06 14.08 4.51
N ILE A 195 -6.89 14.22 5.56
CA ILE A 195 -8.00 15.18 5.58
C ILE A 195 -7.46 16.60 5.54
N TYR A 196 -6.54 16.93 6.45
CA TYR A 196 -5.93 18.26 6.50
C TYR A 196 -5.18 18.59 5.22
N TYR A 197 -4.44 17.62 4.68
CA TYR A 197 -3.73 17.77 3.42
C TYR A 197 -4.67 18.12 2.27
N GLU A 198 -5.77 17.37 2.12
CA GLU A 198 -6.80 17.63 1.11
C GLU A 198 -7.41 19.03 1.28
N GLU A 199 -7.88 19.34 2.50
CA GLU A 199 -8.58 20.58 2.81
C GLU A 199 -7.70 21.81 2.65
N ILE A 200 -6.42 21.75 3.02
CA ILE A 200 -5.49 22.86 2.86
C ILE A 200 -5.20 23.09 1.38
N ASN A 201 -5.07 22.03 0.57
CA ASN A 201 -4.80 22.17 -0.86
C ASN A 201 -6.02 22.66 -1.65
N GLN A 202 -7.23 22.18 -1.31
CA GLN A 202 -8.47 22.59 -1.98
C GLN A 202 -8.97 23.96 -1.50
N ASN A 203 -8.81 24.27 -0.21
CA ASN A 203 -9.43 25.43 0.45
C ASN A 203 -8.40 26.33 1.16
N LEU A 204 -7.21 26.51 0.58
CA LEU A 204 -6.06 27.21 1.19
C LEU A 204 -6.42 28.55 1.87
N SER A 205 -7.27 29.35 1.24
CA SER A 205 -7.71 30.66 1.77
C SER A 205 -8.29 30.59 3.19
N ASN A 206 -8.93 29.48 3.56
CA ASN A 206 -9.52 29.26 4.89
C ASN A 206 -8.49 28.90 5.97
N TYR A 207 -7.25 28.61 5.55
CA TYR A 207 -6.18 28.10 6.42
C TYR A 207 -5.00 29.06 6.55
N LEU A 208 -4.95 30.14 5.75
CA LEU A 208 -3.90 31.14 5.83
C LEU A 208 -3.77 31.74 7.23
N GLY A 209 -2.55 31.82 7.72
CA GLY A 209 -2.21 32.35 9.04
C GLY A 209 -2.47 31.39 10.21
N LYS A 210 -3.08 30.22 9.98
CA LYS A 210 -3.25 29.22 11.05
C LYS A 210 -1.93 28.53 11.39
N LYS A 211 -1.79 28.15 12.66
CA LYS A 211 -0.67 27.31 13.11
C LYS A 211 -0.93 25.85 12.74
N ILE A 212 0.11 25.18 12.28
CA ILE A 212 0.07 23.78 11.88
C ILE A 212 1.25 23.02 12.51
N GLN A 213 0.99 21.77 12.90
CA GLN A 213 2.02 20.84 13.36
C GLN A 213 1.98 19.60 12.48
N ILE A 214 3.12 19.28 11.86
CA ILE A 214 3.27 18.15 10.96
C ILE A 214 4.50 17.31 11.32
N LYS A 215 4.43 16.03 10.98
CA LYS A 215 5.56 15.10 11.03
C LYS A 215 5.82 14.59 9.62
N GLY A 216 7.09 14.44 9.26
CA GLY A 216 7.47 13.90 7.97
C GLY A 216 8.98 13.82 7.81
N PHE A 217 9.41 13.16 6.75
CA PHE A 217 10.81 13.14 6.35
C PHE A 217 11.13 14.31 5.41
N VAL A 218 12.38 14.75 5.45
CA VAL A 218 12.91 15.80 4.57
C VAL A 218 13.05 15.26 3.15
N LEU A 219 12.37 15.93 2.22
CA LEU A 219 12.53 15.78 0.78
C LEU A 219 13.08 17.09 0.21
N LYS A 220 14.21 17.01 -0.52
CA LYS A 220 14.81 18.14 -1.19
C LYS A 220 14.67 17.95 -2.70
N GLU A 221 14.62 19.06 -3.42
CA GLU A 221 14.49 19.06 -4.88
C GLU A 221 15.39 20.17 -5.42
N GLU A 222 16.07 19.91 -6.53
CA GLU A 222 17.00 20.88 -7.14
C GLU A 222 16.31 22.17 -7.58
N SER A 223 14.99 22.12 -7.80
CA SER A 223 14.18 23.24 -8.26
C SER A 223 13.70 24.17 -7.14
N PHE A 224 13.94 23.84 -5.87
CA PHE A 224 13.60 24.68 -4.72
C PHE A 224 14.74 25.63 -4.35
N THR A 225 14.42 26.70 -3.62
CA THR A 225 15.46 27.56 -3.04
C THR A 225 16.19 26.85 -1.90
N GLU A 226 17.40 27.28 -1.53
CA GLU A 226 18.19 26.63 -0.46
C GLU A 226 17.47 26.59 0.90
N GLN A 227 16.59 27.55 1.15
CA GLN A 227 15.80 27.64 2.39
C GLN A 227 14.49 26.86 2.32
N GLN A 228 14.24 26.17 1.22
CA GLN A 228 13.01 25.43 0.96
C GLN A 228 13.29 23.93 0.88
N LEU A 229 12.42 23.18 1.53
CA LEU A 229 12.35 21.73 1.45
C LEU A 229 10.90 21.32 1.67
N VAL A 230 10.57 20.06 1.36
CA VAL A 230 9.26 19.52 1.64
C VAL A 230 9.36 18.59 2.84
N ILE A 231 8.46 18.79 3.81
CA ILE A 231 8.23 17.82 4.87
C ILE A 231 7.11 16.90 4.40
N SER A 232 7.46 15.64 4.19
CA SER A 232 6.64 14.72 3.42
C SER A 232 6.46 13.37 4.10
N ARG A 233 5.39 12.67 3.69
CA ARG A 233 5.12 11.27 4.03
C ARG A 233 4.61 10.55 2.79
N PHE A 234 4.78 9.23 2.77
CA PHE A 234 4.16 8.41 1.73
C PHE A 234 2.72 8.07 2.11
N LEU A 235 1.81 8.25 1.16
CA LEU A 235 0.44 7.79 1.17
C LEU A 235 0.36 6.47 0.40
N ILE A 236 -0.20 5.43 1.04
CA ILE A 236 -0.41 4.10 0.45
C ILE A 236 -1.90 3.78 0.48
N THR A 237 -2.45 3.33 -0.64
CA THR A 237 -3.86 2.88 -0.69
C THR A 237 -3.94 1.38 -0.44
N HIS A 238 -3.13 0.58 -1.16
CA HIS A 238 -3.10 -0.87 -1.05
C HIS A 238 -1.69 -1.38 -0.72
N CYS A 239 -0.66 -0.93 -1.44
CA CYS A 239 0.72 -1.42 -1.26
C CYS A 239 1.79 -0.40 -1.71
N VAL A 240 3.05 -0.63 -1.35
CA VAL A 240 4.17 0.27 -1.71
C VAL A 240 4.29 0.58 -3.21
N ALA A 241 3.78 -0.29 -4.09
CA ALA A 241 3.77 -0.03 -5.53
C ALA A 241 2.87 1.17 -5.88
N ASP A 242 1.77 1.35 -5.17
CA ASP A 242 0.88 2.50 -5.30
C ASP A 242 1.27 3.69 -4.42
N ALA A 243 2.41 3.68 -3.75
CA ALA A 243 2.79 4.79 -2.90
C ALA A 243 2.89 6.11 -3.70
N SER A 244 2.27 7.16 -3.15
CA SER A 244 2.39 8.56 -3.58
C SER A 244 2.94 9.42 -2.44
N ILE A 245 3.48 10.58 -2.77
CA ILE A 245 4.04 11.49 -1.77
C ILE A 245 3.01 12.56 -1.46
N VAL A 246 2.83 12.83 -0.17
CA VAL A 246 2.05 13.96 0.32
C VAL A 246 2.92 14.78 1.26
N GLY A 247 2.87 16.09 1.17
CA GLY A 247 3.74 16.96 1.96
C GLY A 247 3.56 18.41 1.60
N PHE A 248 4.04 19.29 2.47
CA PHE A 248 3.97 20.72 2.25
C PHE A 248 5.35 21.26 1.95
N LEU A 249 5.40 22.22 1.03
CA LEU A 249 6.58 23.08 0.91
C LEU A 249 6.77 23.82 2.23
N THR A 250 7.98 23.82 2.74
CA THR A 250 8.34 24.48 3.99
C THR A 250 9.54 25.38 3.77
N GLU A 251 9.57 26.51 4.49
CA GLU A 251 10.60 27.52 4.30
C GLU A 251 11.11 28.03 5.65
N PHE A 252 12.43 27.94 5.85
CA PHE A 252 13.13 28.39 7.05
C PHE A 252 14.66 28.44 6.87
N PRO A 253 15.38 29.29 7.63
CA PRO A 253 16.82 29.49 7.45
C PRO A 253 17.68 28.24 7.63
N GLU A 254 17.28 27.31 8.49
CA GLU A 254 18.02 26.09 8.81
C GLU A 254 17.79 24.94 7.82
N ALA A 255 16.90 25.09 6.84
CA ALA A 255 16.63 24.07 5.81
C ALA A 255 17.89 23.52 5.08
N PRO A 256 18.93 24.32 4.78
CA PRO A 256 20.16 23.80 4.18
C PRO A 256 20.89 22.79 5.07
N THR A 257 20.76 22.90 6.40
CA THR A 257 21.50 22.06 7.36
C THR A 257 20.94 20.65 7.49
N LEU A 258 19.70 20.44 7.03
CA LEU A 258 19.01 19.16 7.12
C LEU A 258 19.40 18.23 5.98
N THR A 259 19.53 16.95 6.27
CA THR A 259 19.76 15.90 5.26
C THR A 259 18.43 15.28 4.84
N GLU A 260 18.36 14.75 3.63
CA GLU A 260 17.22 13.93 3.20
C GLU A 260 16.98 12.75 4.15
N ASP A 261 15.75 12.24 4.16
CA ASP A 261 15.28 11.15 5.02
C ASP A 261 15.28 11.44 6.54
N THR A 262 15.71 12.64 6.95
CA THR A 262 15.62 13.06 8.35
C THR A 262 14.17 13.28 8.73
N TRP A 263 13.70 12.59 9.77
CA TRP A 263 12.36 12.78 10.30
C TRP A 263 12.30 13.97 11.24
N LEU A 264 11.34 14.85 10.97
CA LEU A 264 11.13 16.07 11.73
C LEU A 264 9.69 16.12 12.24
N GLU A 265 9.54 16.71 13.43
CA GLU A 265 8.29 17.27 13.90
C GLU A 265 8.43 18.78 13.91
N VAL A 266 7.54 19.46 13.18
CA VAL A 266 7.62 20.90 12.99
C VAL A 266 6.34 21.59 13.37
N VAL A 267 6.47 22.83 13.83
CA VAL A 267 5.38 23.75 14.08
C VAL A 267 5.64 25.00 13.25
N GLY A 268 4.63 25.41 12.48
CA GLY A 268 4.75 26.53 11.57
C GLY A 268 3.44 27.26 11.36
N THR A 269 3.48 28.23 10.45
CA THR A 269 2.32 29.02 10.02
C THR A 269 2.05 28.78 8.54
N ILE A 270 0.80 28.51 8.19
CA ILE A 270 0.38 28.30 6.81
C ILE A 270 0.37 29.64 6.07
N GLY A 271 1.13 29.71 4.99
CA GLY A 271 1.16 30.79 4.02
C GLY A 271 0.79 30.30 2.62
N GLN A 272 0.97 31.18 1.65
CA GLN A 272 0.71 30.93 0.25
C GLN A 272 1.95 31.34 -0.55
N THR A 273 2.34 30.52 -1.52
CA THR A 273 3.38 30.85 -2.48
C THR A 273 2.96 30.47 -3.89
N THR A 274 3.72 30.92 -4.87
CA THR A 274 3.49 30.63 -6.29
C THR A 274 4.67 29.87 -6.86
N TYR A 275 4.41 28.69 -7.42
CA TYR A 275 5.41 27.89 -8.12
C TYR A 275 4.85 27.45 -9.47
N GLY A 276 5.61 27.65 -10.55
CA GLY A 276 5.16 27.32 -11.90
C GLY A 276 3.85 28.00 -12.34
N GLY A 277 3.48 29.13 -11.72
CA GLY A 277 2.22 29.85 -11.96
C GLY A 277 1.01 29.30 -11.19
N ALA A 278 1.17 28.22 -10.42
CA ALA A 278 0.14 27.69 -9.52
C ALA A 278 0.35 28.23 -8.10
N SER A 279 -0.74 28.53 -7.41
CA SER A 279 -0.74 28.85 -5.99
C SER A 279 -0.71 27.56 -5.17
N LEU A 280 0.21 27.46 -4.21
CA LEU A 280 0.32 26.32 -3.29
C LEU A 280 0.49 26.75 -1.83
N PRO A 281 0.11 25.89 -0.87
CA PRO A 281 0.44 26.09 0.54
C PRO A 281 1.95 26.03 0.78
N VAL A 282 2.45 26.97 1.57
CA VAL A 282 3.81 26.93 2.14
C VAL A 282 3.72 27.03 3.66
N ILE A 283 4.56 26.31 4.40
CA ILE A 283 4.64 26.40 5.84
C ILE A 283 5.91 27.15 6.22
N HIS A 284 5.75 28.31 6.85
CA HIS A 284 6.86 29.03 7.47
C HIS A 284 7.12 28.44 8.85
N ILE A 285 8.28 27.84 9.05
CA ILE A 285 8.58 27.07 10.27
C ILE A 285 8.95 28.01 11.42
N ASP A 286 8.27 27.85 12.55
CA ASP A 286 8.57 28.59 13.78
C ASP A 286 9.48 27.77 14.72
N ASN A 287 9.28 26.45 14.75
CA ASN A 287 10.04 25.52 15.59
C ASN A 287 10.07 24.13 14.93
N TRP A 288 11.17 23.42 15.13
CA TRP A 288 11.32 22.05 14.66
C TRP A 288 12.19 21.23 15.60
N VAL A 289 11.96 19.93 15.62
CA VAL A 289 12.82 18.96 16.32
C VAL A 289 13.02 17.75 15.42
N THR A 290 14.21 17.15 15.49
CA THR A 290 14.43 15.83 14.90
C THR A 290 13.74 14.78 15.76
N ILE A 291 13.02 13.87 15.11
CA ILE A 291 12.36 12.74 15.75
C ILE A 291 12.91 11.43 15.18
N GLU A 292 12.76 10.34 15.93
CA GLU A 292 12.98 9.01 15.39
C GLU A 292 11.88 8.65 14.38
N LEU A 293 12.18 7.65 13.54
CA LEU A 293 11.23 7.10 12.58
C LEU A 293 9.93 6.71 13.32
N PRO A 294 8.75 7.25 12.92
CA PRO A 294 7.48 6.89 13.54
C PRO A 294 7.14 5.41 13.36
N GLU A 295 6.37 4.84 14.30
CA GLU A 295 5.89 3.46 14.20
C GLU A 295 5.11 3.19 12.92
N SER A 296 4.30 4.17 12.48
CA SER A 296 3.68 4.17 11.16
C SER A 296 4.44 5.14 10.25
N PRO A 297 5.34 4.67 9.37
CA PRO A 297 6.05 5.56 8.44
C PRO A 297 5.12 6.11 7.35
N TYR A 298 4.01 5.42 7.07
CA TYR A 298 3.10 5.73 5.98
C TYR A 298 1.74 6.23 6.48
N LEU A 299 1.05 6.93 5.59
CA LEU A 299 -0.31 7.38 5.75
C LEU A 299 -1.24 6.51 4.92
N TYR A 300 -2.47 6.37 5.39
CA TYR A 300 -3.52 5.59 4.73
C TYR A 300 -4.79 6.41 4.64
N PRO A 301 -5.51 6.39 3.50
CA PRO A 301 -6.77 7.10 3.37
C PRO A 301 -7.85 6.49 4.26
N ILE A 302 -8.79 7.33 4.72
CA ILE A 302 -9.94 6.89 5.50
C ILE A 302 -10.98 6.26 4.58
N ASN A 303 -11.62 5.18 5.00
CA ASN A 303 -12.75 4.60 4.28
C ASN A 303 -14.04 5.36 4.62
N VAL A 304 -14.72 5.87 3.60
CA VAL A 304 -16.02 6.50 3.74
C VAL A 304 -17.06 5.63 3.04
N ARG A 305 -18.05 5.11 3.79
CA ARG A 305 -19.19 4.40 3.22
C ARG A 305 -20.30 5.40 2.90
N MET A 306 -20.73 5.38 1.66
CA MET A 306 -21.87 6.18 1.20
C MET A 306 -23.14 5.38 1.48
N SER A 307 -23.90 5.76 2.52
CA SER A 307 -25.29 5.34 2.64
C SER A 307 -26.13 6.26 1.76
N PHE A 308 -26.75 5.71 0.72
CA PHE A 308 -27.80 6.40 -0.03
C PHE A 308 -29.14 6.33 0.72
#